data_AF-A0A1A2N7K4-F1
#
_entry.id   AF-A0A1A2N7K4-F1
#
_cell.length_a   1.000
_cell.length_b   1.000
_cell.length_c   1.000
_cell.angle_alpha   90.00
_cell.angle_beta   90.00
_cell.angle_gamma   90.00
#
_symmetry.space_group_name_H-M   'P 1'
#
loop_
_entity.id
_entity.type
_entity.pdbx_description
1 polymer ?
#
loop_
_entity_poly.entity_id
_entity_poly.type
_entity_poly.pdbx_seq_one_letter_code
_entity_poly.pdbx_strand_id
1 'polypeptide(L)'
;MEDLAPFVAVDQIVGLSLYQAEAVADNLARLHAWSWESPRLTNEAAVFPALDSPIGRAVNAQLAHLFSMGWSHYRLVVPRIAPEISDFADRFGEFVPILIDRLATPRTLVHGELRSDNLFFAADGEPIIIDFQMALQEAGIRDLAYVVSQSLPVELRRAHEGALVRRYWEGLVSAGVRDYSFARAQHQYRSAVAFGLVYPMVAFTRYETANERGREVLKTMLGRAIEAIEDNQAVETVVSEGSVKFD
;
A
#
# COMPACT_ATOMS: atom_id res chain seq x y z
N MET A 1 12.43 -21.84 -5.42
CA MET A 1 11.22 -21.65 -6.25
C MET A 1 10.56 -22.99 -6.60
N GLU A 2 11.29 -24.12 -6.60
CA GLU A 2 10.68 -25.47 -6.70
C GLU A 2 9.70 -25.79 -5.56
N ASP A 3 9.94 -25.28 -4.34
CA ASP A 3 9.02 -25.49 -3.19
C ASP A 3 7.66 -24.78 -3.32
N LEU A 4 7.49 -23.89 -4.31
CA LEU A 4 6.24 -23.17 -4.57
C LEU A 4 5.48 -23.68 -5.79
N ALA A 5 6.00 -24.72 -6.46
CA ALA A 5 5.36 -25.34 -7.64
C ALA A 5 3.89 -25.76 -7.46
N PRO A 6 3.38 -26.18 -6.29
CA PRO A 6 1.97 -26.52 -6.15
C PRO A 6 1.05 -25.29 -6.01
N PHE A 7 1.60 -24.08 -5.89
CA PHE A 7 0.81 -22.87 -5.65
C PHE A 7 0.65 -22.03 -6.92
N VAL A 8 -0.52 -21.39 -7.05
CA VAL A 8 -0.82 -20.52 -8.20
C VAL A 8 -0.40 -19.09 -7.88
N ALA A 9 0.59 -18.58 -8.62
CA ALA A 9 0.96 -17.18 -8.60
C ALA A 9 -0.12 -16.32 -9.28
N VAL A 10 -0.36 -15.12 -8.76
CA VAL A 10 -1.31 -14.19 -9.38
C VAL A 10 -0.57 -13.21 -10.29
N ASP A 11 -1.00 -13.15 -11.56
CA ASP A 11 -0.48 -12.18 -12.51
C ASP A 11 -0.96 -10.77 -12.15
N GLN A 12 -0.02 -9.84 -11.89
CA GLN A 12 -0.32 -8.44 -11.55
C GLN A 12 -1.21 -7.73 -12.58
N ILE A 13 -1.08 -8.08 -13.87
CA ILE A 13 -1.90 -7.50 -14.94
C ILE A 13 -3.35 -7.98 -14.81
N VAL A 14 -3.56 -9.28 -14.56
CA VAL A 14 -4.90 -9.85 -14.35
C VAL A 14 -5.51 -9.35 -13.05
N GLY A 15 -4.72 -9.34 -11.97
CA GLY A 15 -5.13 -8.97 -10.63
C GLY A 15 -5.87 -10.08 -9.88
N LEU A 16 -6.25 -9.76 -8.65
CA LEU A 16 -6.95 -10.66 -7.74
C LEU A 16 -8.43 -10.77 -8.10
N SER A 17 -8.99 -11.97 -7.94
CA SER A 17 -10.43 -12.16 -7.80
C SER A 17 -10.93 -11.64 -6.44
N LEU A 18 -12.25 -11.47 -6.30
CA LEU A 18 -12.84 -11.02 -5.03
C LEU A 18 -12.56 -12.02 -3.90
N TYR A 19 -12.70 -13.32 -4.17
CA TYR A 19 -12.43 -14.37 -3.21
C TYR A 19 -11.00 -14.33 -2.69
N GLN A 20 -10.03 -14.12 -3.60
CA GLN A 20 -8.63 -13.96 -3.22
C GLN A 20 -8.40 -12.68 -2.40
N ALA A 21 -9.04 -11.57 -2.76
CA ALA A 21 -8.93 -10.32 -2.01
C ALA A 21 -9.51 -10.43 -0.59
N GLU A 22 -10.63 -11.13 -0.42
CA GLU A 22 -11.24 -11.42 0.88
C GLU A 22 -10.32 -12.30 1.74
N ALA A 23 -9.76 -13.36 1.15
CA ALA A 23 -8.82 -14.26 1.85
C ALA A 23 -7.54 -13.51 2.27
N VAL A 24 -7.01 -12.62 1.43
CA VAL A 24 -5.88 -11.75 1.77
C VAL A 24 -6.25 -10.79 2.90
N ALA A 25 -7.43 -10.17 2.86
CA ALA A 25 -7.88 -9.28 3.94
C ALA A 25 -7.96 -10.00 5.30
N ASP A 26 -8.45 -11.24 5.32
CA ASP A 26 -8.50 -12.06 6.53
C ASP A 26 -7.10 -12.45 7.03
N ASN A 27 -6.21 -12.86 6.12
CA ASN A 27 -4.85 -13.24 6.46
C ASN A 27 -4.06 -12.04 7.02
N LEU A 28 -4.19 -10.87 6.39
CA LEU A 28 -3.60 -9.62 6.90
C LEU A 28 -4.16 -9.25 8.28
N ALA A 29 -5.46 -9.40 8.51
CA ALA A 29 -6.04 -9.15 9.83
C ALA A 29 -5.41 -10.07 10.90
N ARG A 30 -5.16 -11.35 10.59
CA ARG A 30 -4.46 -12.28 11.50
C ARG A 30 -3.01 -11.85 11.75
N LEU A 31 -2.25 -11.55 10.69
CA LEU A 31 -0.84 -11.14 10.79
C LEU A 31 -0.68 -9.85 11.61
N HIS A 32 -1.51 -8.85 11.32
CA HIS A 32 -1.43 -7.55 11.99
C HIS A 32 -1.95 -7.61 13.42
N ALA A 33 -2.97 -8.44 13.72
CA ALA A 33 -3.39 -8.68 15.10
C ALA A 33 -2.29 -9.38 15.93
N TRP A 34 -1.56 -10.34 15.34
CA TRP A 34 -0.45 -11.02 16.01
C TRP A 34 0.70 -10.08 16.40
N SER A 35 0.95 -9.05 15.59
CA SER A 35 2.03 -8.07 15.81
C SER A 35 1.57 -6.75 16.42
N TRP A 36 0.27 -6.59 16.70
CA TRP A 36 -0.35 -5.33 17.12
C TRP A 36 0.27 -4.74 18.39
N GLU A 37 0.92 -3.58 18.26
CA GLU A 37 1.64 -2.88 19.35
C GLU A 37 2.49 -3.83 20.19
N SER A 38 3.05 -4.85 19.55
CA SER A 38 3.71 -5.94 20.24
C SER A 38 5.12 -5.51 20.68
N PRO A 39 5.53 -5.76 21.94
CA PRO A 39 6.91 -5.55 22.39
C PRO A 39 7.94 -6.32 21.55
N ARG A 40 7.51 -7.38 20.85
CA ARG A 40 8.35 -8.12 19.90
C ARG A 40 8.90 -7.23 18.80
N LEU A 41 8.11 -6.27 18.32
CA LEU A 41 8.54 -5.34 17.28
C LEU A 41 9.65 -4.41 17.77
N THR A 42 9.57 -3.95 19.01
CA THR A 42 10.62 -3.12 19.61
C THR A 42 11.97 -3.86 19.65
N ASN A 43 11.95 -5.16 19.95
CA ASN A 43 13.16 -5.99 20.00
C ASN A 43 13.77 -6.23 18.61
N GLU A 44 12.95 -6.21 17.56
CA GLU A 44 13.35 -6.43 16.17
C GLU A 44 13.56 -5.13 15.38
N ALA A 45 13.60 -3.97 16.03
CA ALA A 45 13.67 -2.66 15.38
C ALA A 45 14.94 -2.44 14.51
N ALA A 46 15.99 -3.24 14.74
CA ALA A 46 17.19 -3.25 13.91
C ALA A 46 16.99 -3.95 12.56
N VAL A 47 16.05 -4.91 12.49
CA VAL A 47 15.71 -5.67 11.29
C VAL A 47 14.53 -5.02 10.57
N PHE A 48 13.48 -4.69 11.32
CA PHE A 48 12.27 -4.04 10.83
C PHE A 48 12.19 -2.65 11.44
N PRO A 49 12.80 -1.63 10.83
CA PRO A 49 12.75 -0.27 11.38
C PRO A 49 11.31 0.24 11.36
N ALA A 50 11.02 1.17 12.26
CA ALA A 50 9.74 1.85 12.22
C ALA A 50 9.69 2.96 11.18
N LEU A 51 8.51 3.17 10.59
CA LEU A 51 8.29 4.20 9.58
C LEU A 51 8.72 5.61 10.03
N ASP A 52 8.44 5.94 11.29
CA ASP A 52 8.75 7.23 11.92
C ASP A 52 10.14 7.32 12.57
N SER A 53 10.91 6.24 12.56
CA SER A 53 12.29 6.23 13.07
C SER A 53 13.20 7.14 12.23
N PRO A 54 14.37 7.59 12.75
CA PRO A 54 15.30 8.39 11.96
C PRO A 54 15.67 7.75 10.62
N ILE A 55 15.88 6.43 10.60
CA ILE A 55 16.17 5.70 9.36
C ILE A 55 14.94 5.57 8.46
N GLY A 56 13.76 5.30 9.02
CA GLY A 56 12.50 5.25 8.27
C GLY A 56 12.18 6.58 7.56
N ARG A 57 12.36 7.71 8.26
CA ARG A 57 12.19 9.05 7.67
C ARG A 57 13.24 9.35 6.62
N ALA A 58 14.51 8.98 6.84
CA ALA A 58 15.57 9.16 5.86
C ALA A 58 15.32 8.37 4.57
N VAL A 59 14.91 7.10 4.68
CA VAL A 59 14.55 6.26 3.54
C VAL A 59 13.36 6.86 2.78
N ASN A 60 12.30 7.28 3.47
CA ASN A 60 11.12 7.86 2.81
C ASN A 60 11.40 9.23 2.16
N ALA A 61 12.33 10.02 2.70
CA ALA A 61 12.81 11.24 2.04
C ALA A 61 13.55 10.93 0.73
N GLN A 62 14.34 9.85 0.69
CA GLN A 62 14.98 9.38 -0.54
C GLN A 62 13.95 8.85 -1.54
N LEU A 63 12.96 8.07 -1.08
CA LEU A 63 11.86 7.60 -1.93
C LEU A 63 11.06 8.77 -2.52
N ALA A 64 10.84 9.85 -1.77
CA ALA A 64 10.20 11.06 -2.29
C ALA A 64 11.02 11.73 -3.41
N HIS A 65 12.35 11.73 -3.31
CA HIS A 65 13.20 12.24 -4.38
C HIS A 65 13.14 11.36 -5.64
N LEU A 66 13.20 10.03 -5.46
CA LEU A 66 13.06 9.07 -6.55
C LEU A 66 11.66 9.15 -7.20
N PHE A 67 10.63 9.39 -6.40
CA PHE A 67 9.26 9.61 -6.87
C PHE A 67 9.20 10.76 -7.86
N SER A 68 9.79 11.91 -7.56
CA SER A 68 9.79 13.07 -8.46
C SER A 68 10.44 12.77 -9.82
N MET A 69 11.48 11.92 -9.84
CA MET A 69 12.09 11.46 -11.09
C MET A 69 11.14 10.54 -11.88
N GLY A 70 10.54 9.55 -11.21
CA GLY A 70 9.55 8.65 -11.82
C GLY A 70 8.35 9.41 -12.38
N TRP A 71 7.84 10.38 -11.62
CA TRP A 71 6.74 11.26 -12.00
C TRP A 71 7.05 12.09 -13.26
N SER A 72 8.27 12.62 -13.35
CA SER A 72 8.74 13.36 -14.51
C SER A 72 8.77 12.52 -15.79
N HIS A 73 9.03 11.21 -15.70
CA HIS A 73 8.90 10.30 -16.82
C HIS A 73 7.45 9.91 -17.10
N TYR A 74 6.67 9.62 -16.05
CA TYR A 74 5.27 9.22 -16.16
C TYR A 74 4.43 10.23 -16.95
N ARG A 75 4.59 11.53 -16.65
CA ARG A 75 3.87 12.62 -17.34
C ARG A 75 4.20 12.79 -18.82
N LEU A 76 5.31 12.21 -19.30
CA LEU A 76 5.67 12.22 -20.73
C LEU A 76 5.00 11.08 -21.50
N VAL A 77 4.71 9.97 -20.81
CA VAL A 77 4.19 8.73 -21.40
C VAL A 77 2.66 8.66 -21.29
N VAL A 78 2.07 9.33 -20.31
CA VAL A 78 0.62 9.31 -20.06
C VAL A 78 -0.01 10.63 -20.49
N PRO A 79 -0.96 10.61 -21.46
CA PRO A 79 -1.40 11.82 -22.16
C PRO A 79 -2.33 12.73 -21.34
N ARG A 80 -3.01 12.21 -20.31
CA ARG A 80 -3.92 12.99 -19.45
C ARG A 80 -3.90 12.47 -18.03
N ILE A 81 -3.77 13.38 -17.07
CA ILE A 81 -3.83 13.13 -15.63
C ILE A 81 -4.69 14.24 -15.03
N ALA A 82 -5.57 13.91 -14.09
CA ALA A 82 -6.37 14.92 -13.40
C ALA A 82 -5.48 15.97 -12.72
N PRO A 83 -5.84 17.28 -12.77
CA PRO A 83 -5.03 18.35 -12.18
C PRO A 83 -4.71 18.11 -10.71
N GLU A 84 -5.66 17.62 -9.92
CA GLU A 84 -5.51 17.39 -8.49
C GLU A 84 -4.47 16.30 -8.19
N ILE A 85 -4.39 15.28 -9.04
CA ILE A 85 -3.39 14.22 -8.96
C ILE A 85 -2.02 14.73 -9.38
N SER A 86 -1.98 15.56 -10.44
CA SER A 86 -0.74 16.22 -10.87
C SER A 86 -0.15 17.10 -9.77
N ASP A 87 -0.98 17.94 -9.14
CA ASP A 87 -0.57 18.83 -8.06
C ASP A 87 -0.10 18.05 -6.83
N PHE A 88 -0.81 16.97 -6.48
CA PHE A 88 -0.38 16.07 -5.41
C PHE A 88 0.98 15.42 -5.71
N ALA A 89 1.17 14.93 -6.93
CA ALA A 89 2.41 14.27 -7.33
C ALA A 89 3.60 15.25 -7.43
N ASP A 90 3.39 16.46 -7.98
CA ASP A 90 4.40 17.51 -8.03
C ASP A 90 4.87 17.92 -6.62
N ARG A 91 4.00 17.82 -5.63
CA ARG A 91 4.27 18.17 -4.21
C ARG A 91 4.39 16.97 -3.28
N PHE A 92 4.53 15.76 -3.81
CA PHE A 92 4.47 14.52 -3.03
C PHE A 92 5.38 14.53 -1.80
N GLY A 93 6.63 15.01 -1.97
CA GLY A 93 7.61 15.10 -0.88
C GLY A 93 7.19 16.01 0.29
N GLU A 94 6.35 17.02 0.06
CA GLU A 94 5.80 17.89 1.12
C GLU A 94 4.82 17.12 2.02
N PHE A 95 4.14 16.12 1.48
CA PHE A 95 3.14 15.34 2.18
C PHE A 95 3.70 14.11 2.91
N VAL A 96 4.92 13.66 2.57
CA VAL A 96 5.54 12.47 3.16
C VAL A 96 5.62 12.54 4.69
N PRO A 97 6.02 13.65 5.34
CA PRO A 97 6.02 13.72 6.81
C PRO A 97 4.63 13.50 7.43
N ILE A 98 3.58 14.09 6.84
CA ILE A 98 2.20 13.95 7.29
C ILE A 98 1.73 12.50 7.15
N LEU A 99 2.03 11.87 6.01
CA LEU A 99 1.69 10.47 5.75
C LEU A 99 2.40 9.52 6.72
N ILE A 100 3.68 9.77 7.01
CA ILE A 100 4.43 9.02 8.02
C ILE A 100 3.74 9.11 9.38
N ASP A 101 3.45 10.32 9.86
CA ASP A 101 2.88 10.49 11.21
C ASP A 101 1.49 9.84 11.35
N ARG A 102 0.69 9.83 10.28
CA ARG A 102 -0.63 9.18 10.25
C ARG A 102 -0.57 7.66 10.23
N LEU A 103 0.47 7.10 9.63
CA LEU A 103 0.60 5.67 9.38
C LEU A 103 1.61 5.01 10.31
N ALA A 104 2.38 5.76 11.09
CA ALA A 104 3.34 5.20 12.03
C ALA A 104 2.70 4.43 13.19
N THR A 105 1.42 4.72 13.50
CA THR A 105 0.68 4.04 14.57
C THR A 105 -0.72 3.62 14.10
N PRO A 106 -1.28 2.51 14.56
CA PRO A 106 -0.67 1.55 15.49
C PRO A 106 0.47 0.75 14.82
N ARG A 107 1.48 0.35 15.57
CA ARG A 107 2.63 -0.41 15.05
C ARG A 107 2.25 -1.88 14.89
N THR A 108 2.41 -2.37 13.68
CA THR A 108 2.29 -3.78 13.31
C THR A 108 3.49 -4.14 12.44
N LEU A 109 3.82 -5.43 12.34
CA LEU A 109 4.73 -5.89 11.28
C LEU A 109 3.94 -5.88 9.98
N VAL A 110 4.39 -5.08 9.01
CA VAL A 110 3.80 -5.05 7.67
C VAL A 110 4.75 -5.67 6.65
N HIS A 111 4.20 -6.18 5.56
CA HIS A 111 4.96 -6.61 4.40
C HIS A 111 5.61 -5.41 3.67
N GLY A 112 4.90 -4.28 3.58
CA GLY A 112 5.44 -2.98 3.11
C GLY A 112 5.32 -2.76 1.60
N GLU A 113 5.24 -3.82 0.80
CA GLU A 113 4.97 -3.72 -0.65
C GLU A 113 4.09 -4.87 -1.19
N LEU A 114 2.93 -5.14 -0.56
CA LEU A 114 2.15 -6.36 -0.88
C LEU A 114 1.41 -6.28 -2.22
N ARG A 115 2.05 -6.76 -3.27
CA ARG A 115 1.50 -6.90 -4.63
C ARG A 115 1.00 -8.32 -4.89
N SER A 116 0.21 -8.53 -5.94
CA SER A 116 -0.29 -9.87 -6.25
C SER A 116 0.78 -10.84 -6.78
N ASP A 117 1.89 -10.33 -7.32
CA ASP A 117 3.05 -11.17 -7.67
C ASP A 117 3.77 -11.76 -6.43
N ASN A 118 3.57 -11.16 -5.25
CA ASN A 118 4.04 -11.68 -3.97
C ASN A 118 3.01 -12.58 -3.26
N LEU A 119 1.90 -12.89 -3.94
CA LEU A 119 0.84 -13.75 -3.44
C LEU A 119 0.76 -15.06 -4.22
N PHE A 120 0.75 -16.13 -3.45
CA PHE A 120 0.44 -17.48 -3.89
C PHE A 120 -0.81 -17.95 -3.18
N PHE A 121 -1.57 -18.85 -3.80
CA PHE A 121 -2.76 -19.43 -3.17
C PHE A 121 -2.63 -20.94 -3.09
N ALA A 122 -2.87 -21.47 -1.90
CA ALA A 122 -3.03 -22.90 -1.66
C ALA A 122 -4.33 -23.42 -2.28
N ALA A 123 -4.44 -24.74 -2.42
CA ALA A 123 -5.60 -25.39 -3.04
C ALA A 123 -6.92 -25.12 -2.30
N ASP A 124 -6.85 -24.82 -1.00
CA ASP A 124 -7.99 -24.44 -0.15
C ASP A 124 -8.29 -22.92 -0.19
N GLY A 125 -7.53 -22.15 -0.95
CA GLY A 125 -7.68 -20.70 -1.08
C GLY A 125 -6.92 -19.87 -0.05
N GLU A 126 -6.14 -20.48 0.85
CA GLU A 126 -5.34 -19.74 1.82
C GLU A 126 -4.18 -19.00 1.10
N PRO A 127 -4.02 -17.68 1.32
CA PRO A 127 -2.93 -16.91 0.74
C PRO A 127 -1.61 -17.21 1.44
N ILE A 128 -0.56 -17.31 0.63
CA ILE A 128 0.84 -17.40 1.06
C ILE A 128 1.52 -16.13 0.58
N ILE A 129 1.96 -15.32 1.54
CA ILE A 129 2.69 -14.08 1.30
C ILE A 129 4.19 -14.40 1.32
N ILE A 130 4.90 -13.94 0.29
CA ILE A 130 6.37 -14.06 0.20
C ILE A 130 7.01 -12.68 0.09
N ASP A 131 8.34 -12.64 0.10
CA ASP A 131 9.14 -11.44 -0.20
C ASP A 131 8.97 -10.25 0.79
N PHE A 132 9.25 -10.51 2.06
CA PHE A 132 9.25 -9.50 3.14
C PHE A 132 10.47 -8.56 3.13
N GLN A 133 11.11 -8.31 1.97
CA GLN A 133 12.30 -7.47 1.89
C GLN A 133 12.03 -6.00 2.25
N MET A 134 10.77 -5.55 2.09
CA MET A 134 10.32 -4.20 2.43
C MET A 134 9.64 -4.12 3.80
N ALA A 135 9.70 -5.19 4.59
CA ALA A 135 8.98 -5.25 5.86
C ALA A 135 9.49 -4.21 6.86
N LEU A 136 8.54 -3.58 7.56
CA LEU A 136 8.81 -2.51 8.51
C LEU A 136 7.70 -2.45 9.58
N GLN A 137 7.82 -1.50 10.52
CA GLN A 137 6.77 -1.25 11.51
C GLN A 137 5.94 -0.01 11.13
N GLU A 138 4.66 -0.21 10.85
CA GLU A 138 3.67 0.84 10.61
C GLU A 138 2.23 0.28 10.80
N ALA A 139 1.22 1.08 10.49
CA ALA A 139 -0.18 0.70 10.52
C ALA A 139 -0.49 -0.37 9.47
N GLY A 140 -0.89 -1.56 9.92
CA GLY A 140 -1.13 -2.72 9.06
C GLY A 140 -2.15 -2.54 7.95
N ILE A 141 -3.04 -1.54 8.09
CA ILE A 141 -3.95 -1.15 6.99
C ILE A 141 -3.19 -0.75 5.71
N ARG A 142 -1.89 -0.43 5.80
CA ARG A 142 -1.03 -0.14 4.65
C ARG A 142 -0.98 -1.29 3.65
N ASP A 143 -0.76 -2.53 4.12
CA ASP A 143 -0.69 -3.69 3.23
C ASP A 143 -2.03 -3.91 2.51
N LEU A 144 -3.14 -3.75 3.24
CA LEU A 144 -4.49 -3.87 2.66
C LEU A 144 -4.72 -2.78 1.60
N ALA A 145 -4.40 -1.52 1.92
CA ALA A 145 -4.56 -0.42 0.99
C ALA A 145 -3.72 -0.62 -0.28
N TYR A 146 -2.50 -1.13 -0.13
CA TYR A 146 -1.60 -1.34 -1.26
C TYR A 146 -2.10 -2.47 -2.19
N VAL A 147 -2.46 -3.64 -1.62
CA VAL A 147 -2.95 -4.75 -2.43
C VAL A 147 -4.29 -4.43 -3.09
N VAL A 148 -5.20 -3.76 -2.37
CA VAL A 148 -6.53 -3.39 -2.90
C VAL A 148 -6.43 -2.32 -3.98
N SER A 149 -5.60 -1.31 -3.81
CA SER A 149 -5.47 -0.22 -4.79
C SER A 149 -4.73 -0.61 -6.06
N GLN A 150 -3.80 -1.57 -6.02
CA GLN A 150 -2.90 -1.83 -7.15
C GLN A 150 -3.08 -3.22 -7.77
N SER A 151 -3.63 -4.17 -7.02
CA SER A 151 -3.73 -5.57 -7.44
C SER A 151 -5.16 -6.04 -7.70
N LEU A 152 -6.18 -5.23 -7.42
CA LEU A 152 -7.56 -5.51 -7.85
C LEU A 152 -7.88 -4.79 -9.17
N PRO A 153 -8.65 -5.40 -10.09
CA PRO A 153 -9.27 -4.68 -11.20
C PRO A 153 -10.11 -3.50 -10.69
N VAL A 154 -10.07 -2.36 -11.39
CA VAL A 154 -10.68 -1.09 -10.96
C VAL A 154 -12.16 -1.26 -10.61
N GLU A 155 -12.94 -1.88 -11.50
CA GLU A 155 -14.38 -2.07 -11.28
C GLU A 155 -14.68 -2.96 -10.06
N LEU A 156 -13.84 -3.97 -9.83
CA LEU A 156 -13.98 -4.84 -8.66
C LEU A 156 -13.64 -4.08 -7.37
N ARG A 157 -12.57 -3.28 -7.38
CA ARG A 157 -12.21 -2.41 -6.26
C ARG A 157 -13.35 -1.45 -5.93
N ARG A 158 -13.87 -0.70 -6.92
CA ARG A 158 -14.98 0.25 -6.73
C ARG A 158 -16.20 -0.40 -6.06
N ALA A 159 -16.53 -1.61 -6.46
CA ALA A 159 -17.68 -2.34 -5.92
C ALA A 159 -17.45 -2.87 -4.50
N HIS A 160 -16.19 -3.18 -4.11
CA HIS A 160 -15.94 -4.00 -2.92
C HIS A 160 -14.92 -3.42 -1.91
N GLU A 161 -14.19 -2.35 -2.21
CA GLU A 161 -13.10 -1.88 -1.34
C GLU A 161 -13.58 -1.51 0.08
N GLY A 162 -14.74 -0.86 0.20
CA GLY A 162 -15.31 -0.52 1.49
C GLY A 162 -15.67 -1.76 2.32
N ALA A 163 -16.11 -2.84 1.66
CA ALA A 163 -16.40 -4.12 2.31
C ALA A 163 -15.11 -4.84 2.72
N LEU A 164 -14.05 -4.79 1.90
CA LEU A 164 -12.74 -5.35 2.23
C LEU A 164 -12.09 -4.65 3.43
N VAL A 165 -12.16 -3.31 3.48
CA VAL A 165 -11.67 -2.52 4.63
C VAL A 165 -12.44 -2.86 5.90
N ARG A 166 -13.77 -3.02 5.80
CA ARG A 166 -14.61 -3.46 6.92
C ARG A 166 -14.25 -4.86 7.38
N ARG A 167 -14.10 -5.81 6.45
CA ARG A 167 -13.73 -7.20 6.74
C ARG A 167 -12.41 -7.29 7.49
N TYR A 168 -11.39 -6.60 7.00
CA TYR A 168 -10.09 -6.50 7.67
C TYR A 168 -10.22 -5.95 9.10
N TRP A 169 -10.95 -4.83 9.27
CA TRP A 169 -11.15 -4.22 10.57
C TRP A 169 -11.91 -5.14 11.54
N GLU A 170 -12.99 -5.79 11.08
CA GLU A 170 -13.74 -6.77 11.88
C GLU A 170 -12.87 -7.97 12.27
N GLY A 171 -11.97 -8.41 11.38
CA GLY A 171 -10.98 -9.44 11.66
C GLY A 171 -10.02 -9.04 12.80
N LEU A 172 -9.49 -7.82 12.77
CA LEU A 172 -8.64 -7.28 13.85
C LEU A 172 -9.39 -7.27 15.20
N VAL A 173 -10.60 -6.73 15.21
CA VAL A 173 -11.43 -6.63 16.43
C VAL A 173 -11.74 -8.02 16.98
N SER A 174 -12.09 -8.97 16.10
CA SER A 174 -12.38 -10.36 16.47
C SER A 174 -11.14 -11.07 17.03
N ALA A 175 -9.94 -10.72 16.57
CA ALA A 175 -8.67 -11.22 17.08
C ALA A 175 -8.21 -10.54 18.39
N GLY A 176 -9.00 -9.61 18.93
CA GLY A 176 -8.79 -9.00 20.24
C GLY A 176 -8.20 -7.59 20.22
N VAL A 177 -7.98 -6.99 19.05
CA VAL A 177 -7.55 -5.59 18.93
C VAL A 177 -8.61 -4.66 19.53
N ARG A 178 -8.18 -3.74 20.38
CA ARG A 178 -9.02 -2.72 21.03
C ARG A 178 -8.56 -1.31 20.63
N ASP A 179 -9.40 -0.31 20.90
CA ASP A 179 -9.09 1.11 20.70
C ASP A 179 -8.71 1.52 19.26
N TYR A 180 -9.14 0.71 18.30
CA TYR A 180 -8.99 0.98 16.87
C TYR A 180 -10.38 1.06 16.22
N SER A 181 -10.88 2.28 16.02
CA SER A 181 -12.20 2.50 15.44
C SER A 181 -12.20 2.26 13.93
N PHE A 182 -13.36 1.85 13.39
CA PHE A 182 -13.51 1.70 11.95
C PHE A 182 -13.27 3.03 11.20
N ALA A 183 -13.68 4.17 11.79
CA ALA A 183 -13.41 5.49 11.22
C ALA A 183 -11.90 5.78 11.10
N ARG A 184 -11.10 5.42 12.12
CA ARG A 184 -9.63 5.52 12.05
C ARG A 184 -9.07 4.61 10.96
N ALA A 185 -9.57 3.38 10.84
CA ALA A 185 -9.16 2.45 9.79
C ALA A 185 -9.43 2.99 8.39
N GLN A 186 -10.63 3.55 8.15
CA GLN A 186 -10.98 4.18 6.87
C GLN A 186 -10.10 5.39 6.55
N HIS A 187 -9.85 6.26 7.53
CA HIS A 187 -8.99 7.43 7.33
C HIS A 187 -7.55 7.03 7.00
N GLN A 188 -7.00 6.05 7.71
CA GLN A 188 -5.67 5.53 7.44
C GLN A 188 -5.60 4.77 6.11
N TYR A 189 -6.64 4.03 5.74
CA TYR A 189 -6.73 3.39 4.42
C TYR A 189 -6.60 4.42 3.29
N ARG A 190 -7.34 5.54 3.35
CA ARG A 190 -7.23 6.61 2.34
C ARG A 190 -5.84 7.23 2.30
N SER A 191 -5.25 7.51 3.47
CA SER A 191 -3.88 8.00 3.57
C SER A 191 -2.87 6.99 2.99
N ALA A 192 -3.09 5.70 3.24
CA ALA A 192 -2.27 4.60 2.74
C ALA A 192 -2.40 4.41 1.22
N VAL A 193 -3.58 4.61 0.64
CA VAL A 193 -3.80 4.62 -0.81
C VAL A 193 -2.99 5.74 -1.46
N ALA A 194 -3.05 6.96 -0.92
CA ALA A 194 -2.22 8.08 -1.40
C ALA A 194 -0.72 7.79 -1.26
N PHE A 195 -0.29 7.29 -0.10
CA PHE A 195 1.12 7.00 0.15
C PHE A 195 1.63 5.82 -0.69
N GLY A 196 0.77 4.86 -1.00
CA GLY A 196 1.07 3.68 -1.81
C GLY A 196 1.50 4.00 -3.24
N LEU A 197 1.22 5.20 -3.76
CA LEU A 197 1.69 5.64 -5.07
C LEU A 197 3.23 5.65 -5.18
N VAL A 198 3.93 5.74 -4.04
CA VAL A 198 5.39 5.93 -4.02
C VAL A 198 6.15 4.85 -4.78
N TYR A 199 5.85 3.58 -4.51
CA TYR A 199 6.60 2.45 -5.06
C TYR A 199 6.41 2.23 -6.56
N PRO A 200 5.18 2.15 -7.12
CA PRO A 200 5.02 2.02 -8.56
C PRO A 200 5.58 3.24 -9.31
N MET A 201 5.55 4.43 -8.71
CA MET A 201 6.15 5.62 -9.31
C MET A 201 7.69 5.55 -9.33
N VAL A 202 8.31 5.13 -8.23
CA VAL A 202 9.76 4.89 -8.17
C VAL A 202 10.16 3.80 -9.17
N ALA A 203 9.39 2.72 -9.28
CA ALA A 203 9.63 1.65 -10.25
C ALA A 203 9.53 2.17 -11.70
N PHE A 204 8.72 3.19 -11.96
CA PHE A 204 8.58 3.82 -13.27
C PHE A 204 9.86 4.50 -13.78
N THR A 205 10.85 4.77 -12.91
CA THR A 205 12.19 5.22 -13.33
C THR A 205 12.87 4.24 -14.29
N ARG A 206 12.48 2.96 -14.26
CA ARG A 206 12.99 1.89 -15.12
C ARG A 206 12.14 1.64 -16.37
N TYR A 207 11.13 2.47 -16.64
CA TYR A 207 10.16 2.24 -17.71
C TYR A 207 10.81 2.07 -19.09
N GLU A 208 11.77 2.92 -19.44
CA GLU A 208 12.46 2.88 -20.75
C GLU A 208 13.31 1.61 -20.95
N THR A 209 13.90 1.09 -19.86
CA THR A 209 14.75 -0.10 -19.90
C THR A 209 13.98 -1.40 -19.66
N ALA A 210 12.72 -1.32 -19.24
CA ALA A 210 11.86 -2.48 -19.05
C ALA A 210 11.49 -3.13 -20.40
N ASN A 211 11.25 -4.44 -20.37
CA ASN A 211 10.65 -5.13 -21.50
C ASN A 211 9.16 -4.76 -21.64
N GLU A 212 8.51 -5.25 -22.71
CA GLU A 212 7.11 -4.93 -23.01
C GLU A 212 6.17 -5.26 -21.84
N ARG A 213 6.27 -6.48 -21.30
CA ARG A 213 5.48 -6.93 -20.16
C ARG A 213 5.72 -6.07 -18.91
N GLY A 214 6.97 -5.72 -18.62
CA GLY A 214 7.32 -4.86 -17.48
C GLY A 214 6.71 -3.47 -17.59
N ARG A 215 6.70 -2.89 -18.80
CA ARG A 215 6.00 -1.62 -19.07
C ARG A 215 4.49 -1.74 -18.88
N GLU A 216 3.87 -2.85 -19.28
CA GLU A 216 2.45 -3.11 -19.04
C GLU A 216 2.11 -3.24 -17.56
N VAL A 217 2.93 -3.95 -16.77
CA VAL A 217 2.77 -4.04 -15.31
C VAL A 217 2.83 -2.65 -14.68
N LEU A 218 3.84 -1.85 -15.00
CA LEU A 218 4.00 -0.49 -14.48
C LEU A 218 2.80 0.41 -14.80
N LYS A 219 2.35 0.40 -16.06
CA LYS A 219 1.17 1.16 -16.49
C LYS A 219 -0.11 0.70 -15.80
N THR A 220 -0.31 -0.61 -15.67
CA THR A 220 -1.49 -1.19 -15.03
C THR A 220 -1.55 -0.81 -13.55
N MET A 221 -0.43 -0.97 -12.84
CA MET A 221 -0.35 -0.62 -11.42
C MET A 221 -0.57 0.87 -11.17
N LEU A 222 0.11 1.75 -11.93
CA LEU A 222 -0.07 3.18 -11.77
C LEU A 222 -1.47 3.65 -12.15
N GLY A 223 -2.03 3.12 -13.23
CA GLY A 223 -3.42 3.40 -13.61
C GLY A 223 -4.39 3.05 -12.50
N ARG A 224 -4.30 1.83 -11.94
CA ARG A 224 -5.14 1.39 -10.81
C ARG A 224 -4.95 2.25 -9.56
N ALA A 225 -3.70 2.58 -9.21
CA ALA A 225 -3.38 3.40 -8.06
C ALA A 225 -3.97 4.82 -8.18
N ILE A 226 -3.86 5.45 -9.35
CA ILE A 226 -4.42 6.78 -9.60
C ILE A 226 -5.94 6.76 -9.50
N GLU A 227 -6.61 5.80 -10.15
CA GLU A 227 -8.07 5.62 -10.03
C GLU A 227 -8.49 5.40 -8.56
N ALA A 228 -7.70 4.67 -7.78
CA ALA A 228 -7.97 4.46 -6.35
C ALA A 228 -7.83 5.76 -5.54
N ILE A 229 -6.84 6.60 -5.85
CA ILE A 229 -6.65 7.90 -5.20
C ILE A 229 -7.83 8.82 -5.49
N GLU A 230 -8.30 8.86 -6.74
CA GLU A 230 -9.45 9.67 -7.17
C GLU A 230 -10.73 9.20 -6.48
N ASP A 231 -11.07 7.91 -6.58
CA ASP A 231 -12.31 7.36 -6.01
C ASP A 231 -12.39 7.50 -4.48
N ASN A 232 -11.24 7.48 -3.78
CA ASN A 232 -11.18 7.60 -2.33
C ASN A 232 -11.08 9.04 -1.83
N GLN A 233 -11.00 10.04 -2.73
CA GLN A 233 -10.65 11.42 -2.37
C GLN A 233 -9.39 11.47 -1.49
N ALA A 234 -8.41 10.62 -1.82
CA ALA A 234 -7.25 10.38 -0.97
C ALA A 234 -6.36 11.64 -0.90
N VAL A 235 -6.26 12.41 -1.99
CA VAL A 235 -5.57 13.71 -2.00
C VAL A 235 -6.22 14.69 -1.01
N GLU A 236 -7.55 14.82 -1.02
CA GLU A 236 -8.28 15.70 -0.10
C GLU A 236 -8.02 15.30 1.37
N THR A 237 -8.01 14.00 1.64
CA THR A 237 -7.68 13.46 2.97
C THR A 237 -6.27 13.88 3.42
N VAL A 238 -5.30 13.97 2.51
CA VAL A 238 -3.92 14.39 2.81
C VAL A 238 -3.79 15.91 2.92
N VAL A 239 -4.42 16.66 2.01
CA VAL A 239 -4.25 18.11 1.89
C VAL A 239 -5.04 18.89 2.93
N SER A 240 -6.30 18.51 3.21
CA SER A 240 -7.20 19.27 4.10
C SER A 240 -6.62 19.51 5.49
N GLU A 241 -5.83 18.57 6.01
CA GLU A 241 -5.22 18.66 7.33
C GLU A 241 -3.74 19.10 7.29
N GLY A 242 -3.09 19.07 6.12
CA GLY A 242 -1.76 19.66 5.92
C GLY A 242 -1.76 21.20 5.96
N SER A 243 -2.95 21.81 5.96
CA SER A 243 -3.17 23.26 6.12
C SER A 243 -2.94 23.76 7.55
N VAL A 244 -2.79 22.86 8.54
CA VAL A 244 -2.44 23.24 9.91
C VAL A 244 -0.95 23.54 9.94
N LYS A 245 -0.60 24.80 9.64
CA LYS A 245 0.70 25.36 9.98
C LYS A 245 0.92 25.18 11.48
N PHE A 246 1.98 24.47 11.85
CA PHE A 246 2.56 24.67 13.16
C PHE A 246 3.22 26.05 13.12
N ASP A 247 2.66 26.99 13.89
CA ASP A 247 3.25 28.31 14.16
C ASP A 247 4.64 28.18 14.79
#